data_AF-A0A6G7A6C7-F1
#
_entry.id   AF-A0A6G7A6C7-F1
#
_cell.length_a   1.000
_cell.length_b   1.000
_cell.length_c   1.000
_cell.angle_alpha   90.00
_cell.angle_beta   90.00
_cell.angle_gamma   90.00
#
_symmetry.space_group_name_H-M   'P 1'
#
loop_
_entity.id
_entity.type
_entity.pdbx_description
1 polymer ?
#
loop_
_entity_poly.entity_id
_entity_poly.type
_entity_poly.pdbx_seq_one_letter_code
_entity_poly.pdbx_strand_id
1 'polypeptide(L)'
;MSSDLTLSEGLQRYREKVSILKKGYVQESYRIDQIGRCSLAQKRLHEIASPDIAAYRDQRLIQVNPRTGKTISAATVRLEMSLLSNLFDVARIEWGVTELNPVANVRKPKSPPGRDRRLLPREERKILRHCHQYPNPELYSIVVLALETAMRQGEILKLTWEHINFKSGVAHLPETKNGTKRDVPLSQKARDALVRLGPKTKGFVFSYTSNGLKSSWRYMLIRLEIEDLHFHDLRHEACSKLFELGTLDVMEVAAISGHKSLSMLKRYTHLRAARLVKKLEGNKHRGQQLIIKHLVPYPARVIPSETGVEIQLLDFDDVVGRGVCHETALQSAQDALLRQLMLSIRDKRPIPQPDQYLDEVDELDVIMLDPLVTNDSMLWSVV
;
A
#
# COMPACT_ATOMS: atom_id res chain seq x y z
N MET A 1 -7.31 48.24 21.67
CA MET A 1 -8.35 47.34 21.11
C MET A 1 -7.62 46.25 20.33
N SER A 2 -7.38 45.01 20.75
CA SER A 2 -8.11 44.05 21.59
C SER A 2 -7.09 43.11 22.27
N SER A 3 -6.46 43.52 23.37
CA SER A 3 -5.44 42.73 24.09
C SER A 3 -6.01 41.52 24.85
N ASP A 4 -7.34 41.40 24.90
CA ASP A 4 -8.04 40.49 25.79
C ASP A 4 -8.75 39.36 25.02
N LEU A 5 -8.07 38.74 24.04
CA LEU A 5 -8.65 37.63 23.28
C LEU A 5 -8.39 36.30 24.02
N THR A 6 -9.44 35.53 24.28
CA THR A 6 -9.28 34.13 24.75
C THR A 6 -8.72 33.25 23.64
N LEU A 7 -8.17 32.08 24.01
CA LEU A 7 -7.76 31.09 23.02
C LEU A 7 -8.94 30.62 22.17
N SER A 8 -10.13 30.45 22.75
CA SER A 8 -11.34 30.07 22.01
C SER A 8 -11.72 31.08 20.93
N GLU A 9 -11.75 32.37 21.29
CA GLU A 9 -12.01 33.46 20.34
C GLU A 9 -10.90 33.57 19.28
N GLY A 10 -9.63 33.40 19.69
CA GLY A 10 -8.49 33.36 18.77
C GLY A 10 -8.59 32.22 17.77
N LEU A 11 -8.99 31.04 18.22
CA LEU A 11 -9.21 29.87 17.38
C LEU A 11 -10.33 30.10 16.35
N GLN A 12 -11.44 30.71 16.76
CA GLN A 12 -12.53 31.04 15.85
C GLN A 12 -12.13 32.12 14.84
N ARG A 13 -11.45 33.18 15.29
CA ARG A 13 -10.90 34.21 14.40
C ARG A 13 -9.90 33.62 13.40
N TYR A 14 -9.05 32.70 13.83
CA TYR A 14 -8.12 31.99 12.97
C TYR A 14 -8.84 31.10 11.95
N ARG A 15 -9.91 30.41 12.38
CA ARG A 15 -10.75 29.62 11.48
C ARG A 15 -11.27 30.47 10.32
N GLU A 16 -11.87 31.61 10.64
CA GLU A 16 -12.56 32.50 9.70
C GLU A 16 -11.62 33.27 8.79
N LYS A 17 -10.44 33.66 9.28
CA LYS A 17 -9.51 34.53 8.53
C LYS A 17 -8.34 33.80 7.89
N VAL A 18 -7.86 32.73 8.51
CA VAL A 18 -6.61 32.06 8.11
C VAL A 18 -6.86 30.65 7.62
N SER A 19 -7.56 29.83 8.42
CA SER A 19 -7.80 28.43 8.10
C SER A 19 -8.67 28.25 6.85
N ILE A 20 -9.66 29.13 6.61
CA ILE A 20 -10.56 29.08 5.44
C ILE A 20 -9.83 29.11 4.10
N LEU A 21 -8.67 29.77 4.06
CA LEU A 21 -7.83 29.88 2.86
C LEU A 21 -6.96 28.63 2.63
N LYS A 22 -6.91 27.71 3.60
CA LYS A 22 -6.07 26.51 3.53
C LYS A 22 -6.85 25.35 2.93
N LYS A 23 -6.17 24.58 2.07
CA LYS A 23 -6.69 23.29 1.54
C LYS A 23 -7.06 22.29 2.63
N GLY A 24 -6.49 22.43 3.83
CA GLY A 24 -6.76 21.61 5.01
C GLY A 24 -7.85 22.15 5.94
N TYR A 25 -8.61 23.18 5.53
CA TYR A 25 -9.62 23.87 6.33
C TYR A 25 -10.51 22.91 7.10
N VAL A 26 -11.13 21.94 6.42
CA VAL A 26 -12.04 20.99 7.05
C VAL A 26 -11.36 20.21 8.19
N GLN A 27 -10.14 19.72 7.98
CA GLN A 27 -9.40 18.99 9.03
C GLN A 27 -8.93 19.91 10.16
N GLU A 28 -8.54 21.14 9.85
CA GLU A 28 -8.18 22.12 10.86
C GLU A 28 -9.40 22.55 11.68
N SER A 29 -10.57 22.74 11.07
CA SER A 29 -11.81 23.09 11.77
C SER A 29 -12.18 22.06 12.82
N TYR A 30 -12.08 20.76 12.51
CA TYR A 30 -12.28 19.72 13.53
C TYR A 30 -11.28 19.84 14.69
N ARG A 31 -10.00 20.13 14.42
CA ARG A 31 -9.00 20.32 15.48
C ARG A 31 -9.29 21.56 16.32
N ILE A 32 -9.73 22.63 15.67
CA ILE A 32 -10.15 23.86 16.34
C ILE A 32 -11.30 23.57 17.31
N ASP A 33 -12.33 22.82 16.88
CA ASP A 33 -13.42 22.42 17.77
C ASP A 33 -12.95 21.55 18.94
N GLN A 34 -11.98 20.65 18.71
CA GLN A 34 -11.42 19.84 19.79
C GLN A 34 -10.64 20.68 20.80
N ILE A 35 -9.77 21.57 20.34
CA ILE A 35 -8.99 22.46 21.21
C ILE A 35 -9.93 23.41 21.97
N GLY A 36 -10.95 23.95 21.30
CA GLY A 36 -11.93 24.88 21.90
C GLY A 36 -12.75 24.29 23.06
N ARG A 37 -12.81 22.95 23.18
CA ARG A 37 -13.49 22.26 24.28
C ARG A 37 -12.62 22.05 25.52
N CYS A 38 -11.32 22.34 25.43
CA CYS A 38 -10.40 22.14 26.54
C CYS A 38 -10.39 23.35 27.48
N SER A 39 -10.01 23.15 28.74
CA SER A 39 -9.89 24.23 29.73
C SER A 39 -8.92 25.33 29.29
N LEU A 40 -7.87 24.97 28.53
CA LEU A 40 -6.93 25.90 27.90
C LEU A 40 -7.63 26.95 27.02
N ALA A 41 -8.77 26.61 26.39
CA ALA A 41 -9.49 27.51 25.49
C ALA A 41 -10.04 28.76 26.19
N GLN A 42 -10.25 28.70 27.51
CA GLN A 42 -10.81 29.80 28.30
C GLN A 42 -9.74 30.82 28.74
N LYS A 43 -8.45 30.47 28.68
CA LYS A 43 -7.36 31.38 29.04
C LYS A 43 -7.16 32.46 27.98
N ARG A 44 -6.67 33.64 28.38
CA ARG A 44 -6.29 34.69 27.43
C ARG A 44 -5.03 34.30 26.69
N LEU A 45 -4.94 34.68 25.42
CA LEU A 45 -3.79 34.33 24.57
C LEU A 45 -2.45 34.84 25.13
N HIS A 46 -2.43 35.99 25.81
CA HIS A 46 -1.22 36.54 26.43
C HIS A 46 -0.83 35.85 27.75
N GLU A 47 -1.76 35.14 28.40
CA GLU A 47 -1.51 34.42 29.66
C GLU A 47 -1.02 32.99 29.44
N ILE A 48 -1.19 32.45 28.23
CA ILE A 48 -0.84 31.05 27.93
C ILE A 48 0.68 30.92 27.80
N ALA A 49 1.27 30.13 28.69
CA ALA A 49 2.69 29.86 28.73
C ALA A 49 3.02 28.43 28.27
N SER A 50 4.31 28.13 28.10
CA SER A 50 4.78 26.79 27.69
C SER A 50 4.33 25.65 28.62
N PRO A 51 4.27 25.81 29.96
CA PRO A 51 3.71 24.78 30.85
C PRO A 51 2.25 24.42 30.53
N ASP A 52 1.43 25.40 30.14
CA ASP A 52 0.02 25.15 29.77
C ASP A 52 -0.09 24.30 28.50
N ILE A 53 0.75 24.60 27.50
CA ILE A 53 0.81 23.82 26.25
C ILE A 53 1.34 22.41 26.51
N ALA A 54 2.31 22.25 27.43
CA ALA A 54 2.82 20.93 27.82
C ALA A 54 1.75 20.11 28.56
N ALA A 55 1.02 20.73 29.50
CA ALA A 55 -0.11 20.09 30.19
C ALA A 55 -1.20 19.66 29.21
N TYR A 56 -1.56 20.52 28.24
CA TYR A 56 -2.50 20.16 27.17
C TYR A 56 -2.03 18.95 26.36
N ARG A 57 -0.76 18.94 25.93
CA ARG A 57 -0.17 17.80 25.20
C ARG A 57 -0.31 16.50 25.99
N ASP A 58 0.06 16.52 27.27
CA ASP A 58 0.10 15.33 28.12
C ASP A 58 -1.30 14.81 28.43
N GLN A 59 -2.25 15.70 28.71
CA GLN A 59 -3.67 15.35 28.86
C GLN A 59 -4.22 14.71 27.58
N ARG A 60 -3.92 15.28 26.41
CA ARG A 60 -4.38 14.75 25.12
C ARG A 60 -3.81 13.36 24.82
N LEU A 61 -2.57 13.07 25.20
CA LEU A 61 -1.95 11.76 24.98
C LEU A 61 -2.57 10.64 25.83
N ILE A 62 -3.06 10.96 27.04
CA ILE A 62 -3.70 9.99 27.94
C ILE A 62 -5.19 9.84 27.64
N GLN A 63 -5.81 10.85 27.01
CA GLN A 63 -7.23 10.82 26.68
C GLN A 63 -7.59 9.62 25.78
N VAL A 64 -8.68 8.94 26.14
CA VAL A 64 -9.23 7.83 25.36
C VAL A 64 -10.27 8.38 24.37
N ASN A 65 -10.18 7.94 23.12
CA ASN A 65 -11.18 8.24 22.11
C ASN A 65 -12.43 7.38 22.35
N PRO A 66 -13.60 7.98 22.63
CA PRO A 66 -14.81 7.23 22.98
C PRO A 66 -15.29 6.33 21.84
N ARG A 67 -14.98 6.67 20.58
CA ARG A 67 -15.40 5.90 19.41
C ARG A 67 -14.53 4.66 19.17
N THR A 68 -13.26 4.70 19.56
CA THR A 68 -12.30 3.63 19.26
C THR A 68 -11.79 2.89 20.49
N GLY A 69 -12.08 3.39 21.70
CA GLY A 69 -11.56 2.82 22.96
C GLY A 69 -10.03 2.92 23.12
N LYS A 70 -9.34 3.61 22.21
CA LYS A 70 -7.88 3.74 22.17
C LYS A 70 -7.47 5.14 22.58
N THR A 71 -6.27 5.27 23.15
CA THR A 71 -5.65 6.57 23.43
C THR A 71 -5.47 7.37 22.13
N ILE A 72 -5.50 8.70 22.24
CA ILE A 72 -5.26 9.57 21.09
C ILE A 72 -3.83 9.39 20.59
N SER A 73 -3.68 9.16 19.29
CA SER A 73 -2.36 8.95 18.70
C SER A 73 -1.48 10.19 18.81
N ALA A 74 -0.19 9.98 19.06
CA ALA A 74 0.82 11.04 19.08
C ALA A 74 0.82 11.91 17.81
N ALA A 75 0.52 11.32 16.66
CA ALA A 75 0.37 12.04 15.39
C ALA A 75 -0.78 13.07 15.42
N THR A 76 -1.91 12.73 16.05
CA THR A 76 -3.05 13.65 16.22
C THR A 76 -2.65 14.84 17.09
N VAL A 77 -2.05 14.57 18.24
CA VAL A 77 -1.58 15.62 19.17
C VAL A 77 -0.53 16.53 18.51
N ARG A 78 0.39 15.98 17.71
CA ARG A 78 1.35 16.78 16.94
C ARG A 78 0.68 17.74 15.96
N LEU A 79 -0.42 17.33 15.33
CA LEU A 79 -1.16 18.18 14.38
C LEU A 79 -1.94 19.28 15.11
N GLU A 80 -2.50 18.99 16.29
CA GLU A 80 -3.11 19.99 17.18
C GLU A 80 -2.05 21.02 17.63
N MET A 81 -0.90 20.57 18.11
CA MET A 81 0.22 21.46 18.46
C MET A 81 0.73 22.28 17.27
N SER A 82 0.76 21.71 16.06
CA SER A 82 1.15 22.46 14.85
C SER A 82 0.15 23.56 14.52
N LEU A 83 -1.15 23.33 14.75
CA LEU A 83 -2.19 24.33 14.55
C LEU A 83 -2.04 25.44 15.59
N LEU A 84 -1.89 25.09 16.87
CA LEU A 84 -1.63 26.05 17.95
C LEU A 84 -0.39 26.89 17.66
N SER A 85 0.71 26.27 17.24
CA SER A 85 1.95 26.98 16.89
C SER A 85 1.70 28.06 15.84
N ASN A 86 0.96 27.73 14.77
CA ASN A 86 0.64 28.69 13.71
C ASN A 86 -0.32 29.79 14.21
N LEU A 87 -1.34 29.43 14.98
CA LEU A 87 -2.23 30.39 15.62
C LEU A 87 -1.46 31.41 16.46
N PHE A 88 -0.54 30.96 17.32
CA PHE A 88 0.26 31.86 18.16
C PHE A 88 1.24 32.71 17.35
N ASP A 89 1.78 32.20 16.25
CA ASP A 89 2.59 33.02 15.34
C ASP A 89 1.76 34.14 14.69
N VAL A 90 0.55 33.83 14.21
CA VAL A 90 -0.38 34.83 13.66
C VAL A 90 -0.82 35.82 14.74
N ALA A 91 -1.17 35.33 15.93
CA ALA A 91 -1.59 36.17 17.05
C ALA A 91 -0.50 37.15 17.49
N ARG A 92 0.76 36.71 17.45
CA ARG A 92 1.94 37.53 17.74
C ARG A 92 2.24 38.55 16.65
N ILE A 93 2.31 38.10 15.40
CA ILE A 93 2.81 38.91 14.27
C ILE A 93 1.72 39.83 13.71
N GLU A 94 0.52 39.29 13.48
CA GLU A 94 -0.54 40.00 12.77
C GLU A 94 -1.56 40.64 13.70
N TRP A 95 -1.85 40.03 14.85
CA TRP A 95 -2.89 40.54 15.75
C TRP A 95 -2.32 41.35 16.91
N GLY A 96 -1.03 41.22 17.21
CA GLY A 96 -0.36 41.94 18.30
C GLY A 96 -0.95 41.66 19.68
N VAL A 97 -1.52 40.47 19.90
CA VAL A 97 -2.23 40.12 21.16
C VAL A 97 -1.39 39.29 22.13
N THR A 98 -0.20 38.85 21.70
CA THR A 98 0.75 38.09 22.52
C THR A 98 2.17 38.35 22.01
N GLU A 99 3.16 38.29 22.88
CA GLU A 99 4.56 38.59 22.53
C GLU A 99 5.35 37.34 22.11
N LEU A 100 4.92 36.15 22.56
CA LEU A 100 5.67 34.91 22.41
C LEU A 100 4.79 33.80 21.84
N ASN A 101 5.44 32.82 21.19
CA ASN A 101 4.80 31.56 20.82
C ASN A 101 5.10 30.51 21.90
N PRO A 102 4.15 30.21 22.81
CA PRO A 102 4.39 29.28 23.92
C PRO A 102 4.63 27.85 23.43
N VAL A 103 4.19 27.50 22.21
CA VAL A 103 4.32 26.17 21.62
C VAL A 103 5.75 25.87 21.15
N ALA A 104 6.52 26.91 20.79
CA ALA A 104 7.87 26.76 20.26
C ALA A 104 8.83 26.09 21.24
N ASN A 105 8.63 26.31 22.54
CA ASN A 105 9.46 25.77 23.63
C ASN A 105 8.99 24.40 24.14
N VAL A 106 7.92 23.84 23.56
CA VAL A 106 7.37 22.55 24.01
C VAL A 106 7.78 21.43 23.06
N ARG A 107 8.41 20.39 23.62
CA ARG A 107 8.75 19.18 22.88
C ARG A 107 7.48 18.51 22.35
N LYS A 108 7.42 18.31 21.03
CA LYS A 108 6.32 17.60 20.36
C LYS A 108 6.46 16.09 20.59
N PRO A 109 5.34 15.34 20.70
CA PRO A 109 5.38 13.88 20.83
C PRO A 109 6.18 13.21 19.71
N LYS A 110 6.82 12.08 19.94
CA LYS A 110 7.52 11.35 18.88
C LYS A 110 6.50 10.94 17.79
N SER A 111 6.84 11.17 16.53
CA SER A 111 6.00 10.66 15.43
C SER A 111 6.01 9.13 15.48
N PRO A 112 4.85 8.46 15.37
CA PRO A 112 4.82 7.01 15.28
C PRO A 112 5.55 6.56 14.00
N PRO A 113 6.13 5.35 14.00
CA PRO A 113 6.70 4.79 12.79
C PRO A 113 5.64 4.69 11.69
N GLY A 114 6.06 4.84 10.43
CA GLY A 114 5.16 4.63 9.30
C GLY A 114 4.75 3.17 9.20
N ARG A 115 3.54 2.89 8.70
CA ARG A 115 3.07 1.51 8.48
C ARG A 115 4.01 0.76 7.53
N ASP A 116 4.31 -0.50 7.84
CA ASP A 116 5.13 -1.42 7.01
C ASP A 116 4.30 -2.58 6.43
N ARG A 117 2.98 -2.50 6.52
CA ARG A 117 2.05 -3.49 5.96
C ARG A 117 2.21 -3.57 4.43
N ARG A 118 2.58 -4.75 3.93
CA ARG A 118 2.61 -5.14 2.50
C ARG A 118 1.39 -5.96 2.16
N LEU A 119 0.84 -5.82 0.95
CA LEU A 119 -0.27 -6.67 0.50
C LEU A 119 0.26 -8.06 0.14
N LEU A 120 -0.34 -9.12 0.69
CA LEU A 120 0.09 -10.48 0.39
C LEU A 120 -0.51 -10.95 -0.94
N PRO A 121 0.18 -11.82 -1.71
CA PRO A 121 -0.34 -12.34 -2.97
C PRO A 121 -1.70 -13.03 -2.85
N ARG A 122 -1.94 -13.78 -1.76
CA ARG A 122 -3.25 -14.40 -1.48
C ARG A 122 -4.34 -13.34 -1.24
N GLU A 123 -4.03 -12.25 -0.54
CA GLU A 123 -4.96 -11.15 -0.29
C GLU A 123 -5.29 -10.38 -1.56
N GLU A 124 -4.29 -10.10 -2.40
CA GLU A 124 -4.50 -9.45 -3.71
C GLU A 124 -5.47 -10.25 -4.56
N ARG A 125 -5.29 -11.58 -4.64
CA ARG A 125 -6.19 -12.49 -5.37
C ARG A 125 -7.62 -12.43 -4.81
N LYS A 126 -7.80 -12.55 -3.49
CA LYS A 126 -9.11 -12.45 -2.83
C LYS A 126 -9.80 -11.12 -3.13
N ILE A 127 -9.07 -10.00 -3.00
CA ILE A 127 -9.58 -8.66 -3.25
C ILE A 127 -9.99 -8.48 -4.70
N LEU A 128 -9.14 -8.84 -5.66
CA LEU A 128 -9.44 -8.66 -7.09
C LEU A 128 -10.62 -9.53 -7.54
N ARG A 129 -10.72 -10.78 -7.04
CA ARG A 129 -11.86 -11.67 -7.31
C ARG A 129 -13.17 -11.07 -6.79
N HIS A 130 -13.17 -10.58 -5.55
CA HIS A 130 -14.33 -9.91 -4.97
C HIS A 130 -14.73 -8.68 -5.78
N CYS A 131 -13.77 -7.81 -6.12
CA CYS A 131 -14.03 -6.61 -6.89
C CYS A 131 -14.59 -6.91 -8.28
N HIS A 132 -14.15 -8.01 -8.91
CA HIS A 132 -14.64 -8.42 -10.22
C HIS A 132 -16.12 -8.83 -10.20
N GLN A 133 -16.58 -9.42 -9.10
CA GLN A 133 -17.97 -9.84 -8.87
C GLN A 133 -18.83 -8.73 -8.24
N TYR A 134 -18.22 -7.63 -7.81
CA TYR A 134 -18.93 -6.54 -7.14
C TYR A 134 -19.85 -5.78 -8.12
N PRO A 135 -21.08 -5.41 -7.73
CA PRO A 135 -22.03 -4.79 -8.65
C PRO A 135 -21.54 -3.50 -9.30
N ASN A 136 -20.71 -2.71 -8.60
CA ASN A 136 -20.09 -1.52 -9.17
C ASN A 136 -18.71 -1.88 -9.78
N PRO A 137 -18.56 -1.87 -11.12
CA PRO A 137 -17.31 -2.25 -11.78
C PRO A 137 -16.16 -1.28 -11.52
N GLU A 138 -16.45 -0.05 -11.09
CA GLU A 138 -15.43 0.96 -10.77
C GLU A 138 -14.46 0.49 -9.67
N LEU A 139 -14.95 -0.29 -8.71
CA LEU A 139 -14.15 -0.72 -7.56
C LEU A 139 -12.94 -1.55 -8.01
N TYR A 140 -13.14 -2.46 -8.96
CA TYR A 140 -12.05 -3.26 -9.55
C TYR A 140 -11.00 -2.35 -10.18
N SER A 141 -11.42 -1.41 -11.03
CA SER A 141 -10.51 -0.53 -11.74
C SER A 141 -9.76 0.42 -10.80
N ILE A 142 -10.41 0.90 -9.73
CA ILE A 142 -9.76 1.71 -8.69
C ILE A 142 -8.64 0.92 -7.99
N VAL A 143 -8.89 -0.34 -7.63
CA VAL A 143 -7.89 -1.19 -6.96
C VAL A 143 -6.73 -1.51 -7.89
N VAL A 144 -7.01 -1.89 -9.14
CA VAL A 144 -5.96 -2.15 -10.14
C VAL A 144 -5.11 -0.91 -10.37
N LEU A 145 -5.71 0.27 -10.57
CA LEU A 145 -4.94 1.50 -10.73
C LEU A 145 -4.07 1.80 -9.51
N ALA A 146 -4.57 1.59 -8.29
CA ALA A 146 -3.78 1.81 -7.09
C ALA A 146 -2.53 0.93 -7.04
N LEU A 147 -2.64 -0.33 -7.47
CA LEU A 147 -1.55 -1.31 -7.49
C LEU A 147 -0.56 -1.11 -8.65
N GLU A 148 -1.03 -0.65 -9.80
CA GLU A 148 -0.23 -0.55 -11.01
C GLU A 148 0.48 0.82 -11.16
N THR A 149 -0.08 1.88 -10.59
CA THR A 149 0.37 3.26 -10.85
C THR A 149 0.96 3.96 -9.63
N ALA A 150 0.80 3.37 -8.44
CA ALA A 150 1.12 3.99 -7.16
C ALA A 150 0.45 5.37 -6.93
N MET A 151 -0.61 5.74 -7.66
CA MET A 151 -1.30 7.01 -7.48
C MET A 151 -1.92 7.15 -6.08
N ARG A 152 -2.06 8.39 -5.58
CA ARG A 152 -2.82 8.61 -4.34
C ARG A 152 -4.30 8.36 -4.58
N GLN A 153 -5.04 7.88 -3.57
CA GLN A 153 -6.49 7.70 -3.65
C GLN A 153 -7.22 8.91 -4.26
N GLY A 154 -6.88 10.12 -3.79
CA GLY A 154 -7.51 11.35 -4.29
C GLY A 154 -7.11 11.72 -5.73
N GLU A 155 -6.00 11.21 -6.25
CA GLU A 155 -5.61 11.36 -7.65
C GLU A 155 -6.41 10.40 -8.53
N ILE A 156 -6.57 9.15 -8.09
CA ILE A 156 -7.37 8.13 -8.78
C ILE A 156 -8.83 8.60 -8.90
N LEU A 157 -9.44 8.97 -7.78
CA LEU A 157 -10.86 9.37 -7.75
C LEU A 157 -11.17 10.67 -8.49
N LYS A 158 -10.16 11.48 -8.81
CA LYS A 158 -10.32 12.74 -9.56
C LYS A 158 -9.89 12.61 -11.01
N LEU A 159 -9.51 11.42 -11.45
CA LEU A 159 -9.12 11.17 -12.83
C LEU A 159 -10.31 11.46 -13.75
N THR A 160 -10.04 12.14 -14.86
CA THR A 160 -11.05 12.43 -15.88
C THR A 160 -10.62 11.84 -17.22
N TRP A 161 -11.59 11.47 -18.04
CA TRP A 161 -11.35 10.75 -19.30
C TRP A 161 -10.52 11.57 -20.29
N GLU A 162 -10.72 12.88 -20.34
CA GLU A 162 -9.96 13.78 -21.22
C GLU A 162 -8.47 13.87 -20.89
N HIS A 163 -8.06 13.41 -19.70
CA HIS A 163 -6.66 13.36 -19.29
C HIS A 163 -6.02 11.97 -19.48
N ILE A 164 -6.72 11.01 -20.09
CA ILE A 164 -6.18 9.68 -20.37
C ILE A 164 -5.91 9.54 -21.86
N ASN A 165 -4.64 9.34 -22.21
CA ASN A 165 -4.24 9.00 -23.57
C ASN A 165 -3.94 7.50 -23.66
N PHE A 166 -4.90 6.74 -24.18
CA PHE A 166 -4.75 5.28 -24.37
C PHE A 166 -3.72 4.91 -25.43
N LYS A 167 -3.46 5.79 -26.41
CA LYS A 167 -2.48 5.55 -27.48
C LYS A 167 -1.06 5.61 -26.94
N SER A 168 -0.75 6.62 -26.13
CA SER A 168 0.57 6.72 -25.47
C SER A 168 0.64 5.93 -24.16
N GLY A 169 -0.50 5.48 -23.62
CA GLY A 169 -0.58 4.76 -22.36
C GLY A 169 -0.26 5.64 -21.15
N VAL A 170 -0.70 6.90 -21.16
CA VAL A 170 -0.38 7.89 -20.14
C VAL A 170 -1.65 8.54 -19.59
N ALA A 171 -1.72 8.68 -18.26
CA ALA A 171 -2.69 9.51 -17.57
C ALA A 171 -2.03 10.81 -17.09
N HIS A 172 -2.53 11.96 -17.56
CA HIS A 172 -2.08 13.27 -17.14
C HIS A 172 -2.77 13.69 -15.84
N LEU A 173 -2.00 14.12 -14.83
CA LEU A 173 -2.56 14.68 -13.60
C LEU A 173 -2.34 16.19 -13.58
N PRO A 174 -3.36 17.00 -13.94
CA PRO A 174 -3.20 18.43 -14.17
C PRO A 174 -2.96 19.22 -12.88
N GLU A 175 -3.42 18.72 -11.72
CA GLU A 175 -3.07 19.26 -10.41
C GLU A 175 -3.42 18.27 -9.29
N THR A 176 -2.46 17.96 -8.42
CA THR A 176 -2.69 17.07 -7.27
C THR A 176 -2.50 17.83 -5.97
N LYS A 177 -3.15 17.35 -4.89
CA LYS A 177 -3.30 17.98 -3.57
C LYS A 177 -2.02 18.60 -2.96
N ASN A 178 -0.83 18.17 -3.39
CA ASN A 178 0.45 18.74 -2.99
C ASN A 178 1.46 18.95 -4.14
N GLY A 179 1.25 18.49 -5.38
CA GLY A 179 2.36 18.27 -6.30
C GLY A 179 2.08 18.75 -7.71
N THR A 180 3.15 19.24 -8.33
CA THR A 180 3.31 19.59 -9.75
C THR A 180 2.53 18.67 -10.68
N LYS A 181 2.15 19.22 -11.83
CA LYS A 181 1.62 18.44 -12.96
C LYS A 181 2.55 17.26 -13.21
N ARG A 182 1.99 16.07 -13.41
CA ARG A 182 2.80 14.89 -13.71
C ARG A 182 2.02 13.92 -14.57
N ASP A 183 2.76 13.22 -15.40
CA ASP A 183 2.27 12.13 -16.21
C ASP A 183 2.51 10.80 -15.51
N VAL A 184 1.51 9.94 -15.56
CA VAL A 184 1.55 8.61 -14.96
C VAL A 184 1.49 7.57 -16.07
N PRO A 185 2.55 6.76 -16.26
CA PRO A 185 2.50 5.66 -17.20
C PRO A 185 1.51 4.61 -16.70
N LEU A 186 0.68 4.11 -17.62
CA LEU A 186 -0.30 3.07 -17.37
C LEU A 186 0.25 1.75 -17.90
N SER A 187 0.36 0.74 -17.04
CA SER A 187 0.65 -0.63 -17.49
C SER A 187 -0.49 -1.16 -18.37
N GLN A 188 -0.26 -2.27 -19.08
CA GLN A 188 -1.34 -2.91 -19.87
C GLN A 188 -2.55 -3.22 -18.98
N LYS A 189 -2.32 -3.80 -17.80
CA LYS A 189 -3.36 -4.14 -16.82
C LYS A 189 -4.14 -2.89 -16.34
N ALA A 190 -3.45 -1.77 -16.13
CA ALA A 190 -4.10 -0.50 -15.79
C ALA A 190 -5.00 0.03 -16.94
N ARG A 191 -4.53 -0.08 -18.18
CA ARG A 191 -5.31 0.32 -19.36
C ARG A 191 -6.54 -0.57 -19.55
N ASP A 192 -6.38 -1.89 -19.43
CA ASP A 192 -7.49 -2.85 -19.59
C ASP A 192 -8.59 -2.59 -18.54
N ALA A 193 -8.18 -2.31 -17.30
CA ALA A 193 -9.12 -1.96 -16.23
C ALA A 193 -9.89 -0.66 -16.51
N LEU A 194 -9.28 0.33 -17.17
CA LEU A 194 -9.96 1.55 -17.60
C LEU A 194 -10.88 1.31 -18.80
N VAL A 195 -10.44 0.54 -19.79
CA VAL A 195 -11.24 0.19 -20.98
C VAL A 195 -12.51 -0.56 -20.60
N ARG A 196 -12.46 -1.43 -19.58
CA ARG A 196 -13.63 -2.17 -19.07
C ARG A 196 -14.78 -1.26 -18.60
N LEU A 197 -14.49 0.00 -18.22
CA LEU A 197 -15.51 0.94 -17.75
C LEU A 197 -16.27 1.63 -18.89
N GLY A 198 -15.88 1.44 -20.14
CA GLY A 198 -16.43 2.15 -21.29
C GLY A 198 -15.90 3.58 -21.36
N PRO A 199 -14.74 3.82 -22.01
CA PRO A 199 -14.13 5.13 -22.11
C PRO A 199 -15.08 6.18 -22.69
N LYS A 200 -15.06 7.36 -22.09
CA LYS A 200 -15.85 8.52 -22.54
C LYS A 200 -14.92 9.61 -23.06
N THR A 201 -15.47 10.62 -23.72
CA THR A 201 -14.67 11.75 -24.22
C THR A 201 -14.29 12.73 -23.12
N LYS A 202 -15.16 12.93 -22.12
CA LYS A 202 -14.96 13.88 -21.01
C LYS A 202 -15.59 13.39 -19.72
N GLY A 203 -15.17 13.97 -18.60
CA GLY A 203 -15.79 13.82 -17.28
C GLY A 203 -15.04 12.83 -16.38
N PHE A 204 -15.51 12.68 -15.15
CA PHE A 204 -14.87 11.79 -14.18
C PHE A 204 -14.92 10.33 -14.62
N VAL A 205 -13.80 9.64 -14.40
CA VAL A 205 -13.69 8.18 -14.60
C VAL A 205 -14.47 7.43 -13.53
N PHE A 206 -14.50 7.97 -12.31
CA PHE A 206 -15.12 7.34 -11.14
C PHE A 206 -16.16 8.24 -10.50
N SER A 207 -17.27 7.63 -10.07
CA SER A 207 -18.33 8.28 -9.29
C SER A 207 -18.09 8.20 -7.78
N TYR A 208 -17.11 7.41 -7.34
CA TYR A 208 -16.78 7.24 -5.92
C TYR A 208 -16.32 8.53 -5.23
N THR A 209 -16.98 8.85 -4.11
CA THR A 209 -16.43 9.82 -3.15
C THR A 209 -15.33 9.18 -2.31
N SER A 210 -14.45 10.00 -1.71
CA SER A 210 -13.38 9.47 -0.84
C SER A 210 -13.91 8.68 0.36
N ASN A 211 -15.03 9.11 0.95
CA ASN A 211 -15.67 8.41 2.06
C ASN A 211 -16.41 7.16 1.58
N GLY A 212 -17.09 7.22 0.43
CA GLY A 212 -17.72 6.06 -0.20
C GLY A 212 -16.72 4.93 -0.43
N LEU A 213 -15.55 5.24 -1.01
CA LEU A 213 -14.51 4.24 -1.25
C LEU A 213 -13.97 3.66 0.07
N LYS A 214 -13.72 4.49 1.09
CA LYS A 214 -13.26 4.01 2.41
C LYS A 214 -14.27 3.05 3.04
N SER A 215 -15.56 3.34 2.92
CA SER A 215 -16.61 2.47 3.41
C SER A 215 -16.62 1.15 2.63
N SER A 216 -16.70 1.18 1.30
CA SER A 216 -16.67 -0.03 0.46
C SER A 216 -15.42 -0.89 0.74
N TRP A 217 -14.26 -0.27 0.84
CA TRP A 217 -13.00 -0.95 1.18
C TRP A 217 -13.09 -1.66 2.53
N ARG A 218 -13.54 -0.95 3.59
CA ARG A 218 -13.68 -1.52 4.93
C ARG A 218 -14.66 -2.71 4.94
N TYR A 219 -15.83 -2.57 4.31
CA TYR A 219 -16.81 -3.66 4.25
C TYR A 219 -16.27 -4.88 3.50
N MET A 220 -15.55 -4.65 2.40
CA MET A 220 -14.90 -5.72 1.65
C MET A 220 -13.87 -6.46 2.51
N LEU A 221 -12.98 -5.75 3.21
CA LEU A 221 -11.96 -6.43 4.03
C LEU A 221 -12.56 -7.22 5.19
N ILE A 222 -13.63 -6.74 5.82
CA ILE A 222 -14.36 -7.51 6.85
C ILE A 222 -14.91 -8.80 6.25
N ARG A 223 -15.54 -8.74 5.07
CA ARG A 223 -16.08 -9.93 4.40
C ARG A 223 -14.99 -10.93 3.98
N LEU A 224 -13.82 -10.43 3.59
CA LEU A 224 -12.69 -11.25 3.14
C LEU A 224 -11.79 -11.71 4.29
N GLU A 225 -12.11 -11.33 5.53
CA GLU A 225 -11.32 -11.62 6.74
C GLU A 225 -9.87 -11.15 6.61
N ILE A 226 -9.67 -9.98 5.99
CA ILE A 226 -8.34 -9.37 5.83
C ILE A 226 -8.14 -8.32 6.91
N GLU A 227 -7.15 -8.58 7.77
CA GLU A 227 -6.84 -7.70 8.88
C GLU A 227 -5.76 -6.65 8.55
N ASP A 228 -5.88 -5.50 9.23
CA ASP A 228 -4.94 -4.38 9.21
C ASP A 228 -4.46 -3.95 7.81
N LEU A 229 -5.35 -3.90 6.82
CA LEU A 229 -5.05 -3.40 5.48
C LEU A 229 -5.82 -2.12 5.18
N HIS A 230 -5.12 -1.02 4.89
CA HIS A 230 -5.74 0.21 4.42
C HIS A 230 -5.62 0.36 2.91
N PHE A 231 -6.57 1.06 2.28
CA PHE A 231 -6.48 1.33 0.84
C PHE A 231 -5.18 2.03 0.44
N HIS A 232 -4.62 2.88 1.33
CA HIS A 232 -3.34 3.53 1.07
C HIS A 232 -2.15 2.57 1.09
N ASP A 233 -2.27 1.41 1.74
CA ASP A 233 -1.24 0.39 1.73
C ASP A 233 -1.06 -0.19 0.30
N LEU A 234 -2.07 -0.11 -0.58
CA LEU A 234 -1.93 -0.46 -2.00
C LEU A 234 -0.92 0.44 -2.74
N ARG A 235 -0.85 1.73 -2.38
CA ARG A 235 0.16 2.62 -2.93
C ARG A 235 1.55 2.26 -2.43
N HIS A 236 1.66 1.86 -1.16
CA HIS A 236 2.93 1.37 -0.61
C HIS A 236 3.37 0.08 -1.31
N GLU A 237 2.42 -0.83 -1.55
CA GLU A 237 2.63 -2.04 -2.33
C GLU A 237 3.10 -1.73 -3.75
N ALA A 238 2.41 -0.84 -4.47
CA ALA A 238 2.77 -0.44 -5.81
C ALA A 238 4.18 0.17 -5.87
N CYS A 239 4.55 1.04 -4.92
CA CYS A 239 5.90 1.62 -4.85
C CYS A 239 6.96 0.52 -4.69
N SER A 240 6.75 -0.42 -3.76
CA SER A 240 7.66 -1.55 -3.59
C SER A 240 7.76 -2.41 -4.84
N LYS A 241 6.63 -2.75 -5.50
CA LYS A 241 6.62 -3.50 -6.76
C LYS A 241 7.42 -2.79 -7.85
N LEU A 242 7.28 -1.47 -7.99
CA LEU A 242 8.07 -0.68 -8.94
C LEU A 242 9.58 -0.75 -8.66
N PHE A 243 10.00 -0.74 -7.39
CA PHE A 243 11.40 -0.98 -7.02
C PHE A 243 11.85 -2.42 -7.28
N GLU A 244 10.97 -3.40 -7.09
CA GLU A 244 11.22 -4.83 -7.28
C GLU A 244 11.35 -5.21 -8.77
N LEU A 245 10.66 -4.51 -9.69
CA LEU A 245 10.94 -4.62 -11.14
C LEU A 245 12.44 -4.40 -11.40
N GLY A 246 13.00 -3.36 -10.78
CA GLY A 246 14.41 -2.95 -10.86
C GLY A 246 14.93 -2.65 -12.26
N THR A 247 14.02 -2.42 -13.19
CA THR A 247 14.26 -1.68 -14.44
C THR A 247 14.24 -0.17 -14.20
N LEU A 248 13.56 0.28 -13.14
CA LEU A 248 13.40 1.68 -12.79
C LEU A 248 14.43 2.13 -11.75
N ASP A 249 14.95 3.34 -11.92
CA ASP A 249 15.75 4.04 -10.92
C ASP A 249 14.87 4.75 -9.87
N VAL A 250 15.51 5.32 -8.85
CA VAL A 250 14.80 5.98 -7.73
C VAL A 250 14.05 7.23 -8.20
N MET A 251 14.59 7.96 -9.17
CA MET A 251 14.00 9.19 -9.72
C MET A 251 12.79 8.88 -10.58
N GLU A 252 12.86 7.84 -11.42
CA GLU A 252 11.75 7.36 -12.23
C GLU A 252 10.60 6.89 -11.32
N VAL A 253 10.89 6.10 -10.28
CA VAL A 253 9.86 5.71 -9.30
C VAL A 253 9.31 6.94 -8.58
N ALA A 254 10.13 7.95 -8.25
CA ALA A 254 9.66 9.19 -7.62
C ALA A 254 8.73 9.99 -8.54
N ALA A 255 9.02 10.05 -9.84
CA ALA A 255 8.18 10.70 -10.85
C ALA A 255 6.83 9.97 -11.02
N ILE A 256 6.87 8.63 -11.14
CA ILE A 256 5.66 7.78 -11.28
C ILE A 256 4.81 7.79 -10.02
N SER A 257 5.41 7.82 -8.84
CA SER A 257 4.66 7.83 -7.58
C SER A 257 4.32 9.25 -7.10
N GLY A 258 4.95 10.30 -7.64
CA GLY A 258 4.74 11.69 -7.22
C GLY A 258 5.24 11.97 -5.78
N HIS A 259 6.39 11.40 -5.40
CA HIS A 259 7.08 11.73 -4.16
C HIS A 259 7.96 12.97 -4.34
N LYS A 260 7.77 13.98 -3.49
CA LYS A 260 8.56 15.22 -3.55
C LYS A 260 9.98 15.10 -3.02
N SER A 261 10.19 14.18 -2.09
CA SER A 261 11.48 13.96 -1.46
C SER A 261 11.82 12.48 -1.52
N LEU A 262 13.03 12.20 -1.97
CA LEU A 262 13.57 10.85 -2.06
C LEU A 262 13.72 10.20 -0.67
N SER A 263 13.77 10.99 0.40
CA SER A 263 13.78 10.45 1.77
C SER A 263 12.55 9.61 2.07
N MET A 264 11.40 9.91 1.45
CA MET A 264 10.17 9.11 1.58
C MET A 264 10.30 7.75 0.91
N LEU A 265 11.16 7.63 -0.10
CA LEU A 265 11.40 6.38 -0.84
C LEU A 265 12.49 5.52 -0.20
N LYS A 266 13.26 6.05 0.76
CA LYS A 266 14.37 5.34 1.42
C LYS A 266 13.95 3.96 1.93
N ARG A 267 12.73 3.84 2.47
CA ARG A 267 12.22 2.57 3.00
C ARG A 267 12.09 1.46 1.94
N TYR A 268 11.90 1.81 0.67
CA TYR A 268 11.83 0.85 -0.44
C TYR A 268 13.20 0.50 -1.01
N THR A 269 14.22 1.33 -0.75
CA THR A 269 15.58 1.10 -1.24
C THR A 269 16.30 -0.04 -0.50
N HIS A 270 15.89 -0.35 0.73
CA HIS A 270 16.49 -1.43 1.53
C HIS A 270 16.26 -2.83 0.93
N LEU A 271 15.19 -3.00 0.13
CA LEU A 271 14.93 -4.22 -0.66
C LEU A 271 16.05 -4.51 -1.68
N ARG A 272 17.01 -3.60 -1.86
CA ARG A 272 18.16 -3.79 -2.75
C ARG A 272 19.30 -4.59 -2.16
N ALA A 273 19.44 -4.83 -0.85
CA ALA A 273 20.68 -5.44 -0.31
C ALA A 273 21.04 -6.79 -0.98
N ALA A 274 20.11 -7.75 -1.01
CA ALA A 274 20.29 -9.03 -1.70
C ALA A 274 20.50 -8.89 -3.23
N ARG A 275 20.03 -7.78 -3.82
CA ARG A 275 20.19 -7.48 -5.25
C ARG A 275 21.46 -6.68 -5.56
N LEU A 276 21.99 -5.95 -4.59
CA LEU A 276 23.29 -5.29 -4.65
C LEU A 276 24.36 -6.37 -4.67
N VAL A 277 24.19 -7.47 -3.95
CA VAL A 277 25.04 -8.67 -4.11
C VAL A 277 25.09 -9.09 -5.58
N LYS A 278 23.95 -9.27 -6.25
CA LYS A 278 23.90 -9.59 -7.70
C LYS A 278 24.55 -8.53 -8.61
N LYS A 279 24.52 -7.24 -8.23
CA LYS A 279 25.18 -6.16 -8.99
C LYS A 279 26.69 -6.10 -8.71
N LEU A 280 27.12 -6.42 -7.49
CA LEU A 280 28.52 -6.44 -7.07
C LEU A 280 29.25 -7.68 -7.60
N GLU A 281 28.58 -8.83 -7.68
CA GLU A 281 29.12 -10.08 -8.24
C GLU A 281 29.30 -10.01 -9.78
N GLY A 282 28.68 -9.03 -10.43
CA GLY A 282 28.72 -8.86 -11.89
C GLY A 282 27.95 -9.96 -12.64
N ASN A 283 27.72 -9.75 -13.94
CA ASN A 283 26.96 -10.63 -14.84
C ASN A 283 27.61 -12.02 -15.10
N LYS A 284 28.43 -12.56 -14.19
CA LYS A 284 29.18 -13.81 -14.43
C LYS A 284 28.29 -15.06 -14.47
N HIS A 285 27.07 -15.02 -13.92
CA HIS A 285 26.19 -16.20 -13.81
C HIS A 285 24.73 -15.97 -14.20
N ARG A 286 24.45 -14.97 -15.07
CA ARG A 286 23.07 -14.54 -15.36
C ARG A 286 22.19 -15.66 -15.94
N GLY A 287 22.74 -16.55 -16.77
CA GLY A 287 22.04 -17.73 -17.29
C GLY A 287 21.76 -18.78 -16.20
N GLN A 288 22.76 -19.08 -15.38
CA GLN A 288 22.66 -20.07 -14.29
C GLN A 288 21.67 -19.64 -13.20
N GLN A 289 21.67 -18.35 -12.82
CA GLN A 289 20.71 -17.79 -11.86
C GLN A 289 19.28 -17.74 -12.38
N LEU A 290 19.09 -17.55 -13.70
CA LEU A 290 17.76 -17.59 -14.32
C LEU A 290 17.19 -19.01 -14.34
N ILE A 291 18.04 -20.03 -14.37
CA ILE A 291 17.61 -21.43 -14.31
C ILE A 291 17.30 -21.81 -12.86
N ILE A 292 18.19 -21.50 -11.92
CA ILE A 292 18.02 -21.85 -10.48
C ILE A 292 16.72 -21.27 -9.89
N LYS A 293 16.32 -20.05 -10.27
CA LYS A 293 15.05 -19.45 -9.77
C LYS A 293 13.78 -20.23 -10.14
N HIS A 294 13.84 -21.10 -11.16
CA HIS A 294 12.71 -21.92 -11.59
C HIS A 294 12.82 -23.36 -11.10
N LEU A 295 14.00 -23.78 -10.64
CA LEU A 295 14.27 -25.08 -10.04
C LEU A 295 14.03 -25.01 -8.53
N VAL A 296 12.75 -24.85 -8.16
CA VAL A 296 12.25 -24.82 -6.78
C VAL A 296 11.15 -25.88 -6.64
N PRO A 297 10.77 -26.29 -5.42
CA PRO A 297 9.68 -27.23 -5.22
C PRO A 297 8.33 -26.68 -5.70
N TYR A 298 7.52 -27.53 -6.34
CA TYR A 298 6.15 -27.21 -6.78
C TYR A 298 5.12 -28.09 -6.07
N PRO A 299 3.92 -27.57 -5.76
CA PRO A 299 2.84 -28.34 -5.17
C PRO A 299 2.35 -29.43 -6.14
N ALA A 300 2.23 -30.64 -5.63
CA ALA A 300 1.70 -31.79 -6.34
C ALA A 300 0.72 -32.55 -5.44
N ARG A 301 -0.22 -33.25 -6.07
CA ARG A 301 -1.19 -34.13 -5.41
C ARG A 301 -0.90 -35.58 -5.74
N VAL A 302 -0.94 -36.43 -4.72
CA VAL A 302 -0.79 -37.89 -4.87
C VAL A 302 -2.18 -38.51 -5.03
N ILE A 303 -2.38 -39.24 -6.13
CA ILE A 303 -3.65 -39.87 -6.49
C ILE A 303 -3.41 -41.38 -6.61
N PRO A 304 -4.00 -42.21 -5.72
CA PRO A 304 -3.96 -43.66 -5.85
C PRO A 304 -4.72 -44.10 -7.11
N SER A 305 -4.17 -45.08 -7.86
CA SER A 305 -4.81 -45.68 -9.03
C SER A 305 -4.86 -47.21 -8.90
N GLU A 306 -5.72 -47.88 -9.66
CA GLU A 306 -5.89 -49.35 -9.60
C GLU A 306 -4.59 -50.12 -9.88
N THR A 307 -3.65 -49.53 -10.64
CA THR A 307 -2.39 -50.16 -11.07
C THR A 307 -1.14 -49.50 -10.50
N GLY A 308 -1.26 -48.55 -9.56
CA GLY A 308 -0.12 -47.82 -9.01
C GLY A 308 -0.46 -46.45 -8.41
N VAL A 309 0.47 -45.51 -8.48
CA VAL A 309 0.36 -44.15 -7.94
C VAL A 309 0.55 -43.14 -9.06
N GLU A 310 -0.30 -42.12 -9.09
CA GLU A 310 -0.20 -40.96 -9.97
C GLU A 310 0.13 -39.71 -9.14
N ILE A 311 1.04 -38.87 -9.61
CA ILE A 311 1.39 -37.60 -8.97
C ILE A 311 1.17 -36.49 -9.99
N GLN A 312 0.22 -35.60 -9.69
CA GLN A 312 -0.18 -34.50 -10.56
C GLN A 312 0.35 -33.19 -10.01
N LEU A 313 1.09 -32.43 -10.82
CA LEU A 313 1.53 -31.08 -10.46
C LEU A 313 0.35 -30.12 -10.59
N LEU A 314 0.05 -29.39 -9.52
CA LEU A 314 -1.14 -28.54 -9.50
C LEU A 314 -0.96 -27.28 -10.37
N ASP A 315 0.27 -26.77 -10.47
CA ASP A 315 0.58 -25.56 -11.24
C ASP A 315 0.73 -25.81 -12.75
N PHE A 316 0.67 -27.06 -13.20
CA PHE A 316 0.85 -27.41 -14.59
C PHE A 316 -0.21 -28.41 -15.05
N ASP A 317 -1.02 -28.02 -16.04
CA ASP A 317 -2.17 -28.83 -16.51
C ASP A 317 -1.78 -30.23 -17.00
N ASP A 318 -0.60 -30.37 -17.64
CA ASP A 318 -0.19 -31.59 -18.36
C ASP A 318 0.98 -32.34 -17.70
N VAL A 319 1.33 -32.03 -16.44
CA VAL A 319 2.51 -32.60 -15.79
C VAL A 319 2.12 -33.61 -14.73
N VAL A 320 2.29 -34.87 -15.11
CA VAL A 320 1.89 -36.03 -14.32
C VAL A 320 3.03 -37.06 -14.32
N GLY A 321 3.37 -37.57 -13.15
CA GLY A 321 4.21 -38.76 -12.99
C GLY A 321 3.38 -39.98 -12.62
N ARG A 322 3.73 -41.15 -13.15
CA ARG A 322 3.06 -42.42 -12.85
C ARG A 322 4.07 -43.48 -12.49
N GLY A 323 3.73 -44.32 -11.53
CA GLY A 323 4.58 -45.43 -11.11
C GLY A 323 3.78 -46.55 -10.46
N VAL A 324 4.37 -47.73 -10.41
CA VAL A 324 3.77 -48.90 -9.73
C VAL A 324 3.79 -48.77 -8.20
N CYS A 325 4.62 -47.87 -7.68
CA CYS A 325 4.71 -47.51 -6.27
C CYS A 325 4.98 -46.01 -6.12
N HIS A 326 4.84 -45.49 -4.89
CA HIS A 326 5.04 -44.06 -4.61
C HIS A 326 6.41 -43.54 -5.06
N GLU A 327 7.48 -44.29 -4.81
CA GLU A 327 8.85 -43.89 -5.16
C GLU A 327 9.05 -43.75 -6.68
N THR A 328 8.57 -44.73 -7.45
CA THR A 328 8.66 -44.69 -8.92
C THR A 328 7.77 -43.60 -9.52
N ALA A 329 6.62 -43.33 -8.91
CA ALA A 329 5.74 -42.22 -9.31
C ALA A 329 6.37 -40.85 -9.01
N LEU A 330 7.03 -40.72 -7.85
CA LEU A 330 7.74 -39.50 -7.43
C LEU A 330 8.87 -39.17 -8.40
N GLN A 331 9.72 -40.15 -8.71
CA GLN A 331 10.82 -39.96 -9.64
C GLN A 331 10.32 -39.62 -11.05
N SER A 332 9.27 -40.30 -11.53
CA SER A 332 8.61 -39.99 -12.80
C SER A 332 8.07 -38.56 -12.83
N ALA A 333 7.46 -38.09 -11.73
CA ALA A 333 6.94 -36.73 -11.62
C ALA A 333 8.05 -35.68 -11.58
N GLN A 334 9.15 -35.94 -10.86
CA GLN A 334 10.32 -35.05 -10.80
C GLN A 334 10.94 -34.87 -12.19
N ASP A 335 11.13 -35.98 -12.92
CA ASP A 335 11.65 -35.95 -14.28
C ASP A 335 10.72 -35.19 -15.24
N ALA A 336 9.40 -35.39 -15.10
CA ALA A 336 8.40 -34.68 -15.89
C ALA A 336 8.44 -33.16 -15.59
N LEU A 337 8.49 -32.77 -14.31
CA LEU A 337 8.59 -31.38 -13.89
C LEU A 337 9.88 -30.72 -14.40
N LEU A 338 11.04 -31.36 -14.18
CA LEU A 338 12.32 -30.84 -14.64
C LEU A 338 12.33 -30.66 -16.17
N ARG A 339 11.84 -31.65 -16.91
CA ARG A 339 11.72 -31.57 -18.37
C ARG A 339 10.85 -30.39 -18.80
N GLN A 340 9.70 -30.19 -18.14
CA GLN A 340 8.75 -29.12 -18.48
C GLN A 340 9.31 -27.73 -18.16
N LEU A 341 10.03 -27.59 -17.05
CA LEU A 341 10.75 -26.37 -16.71
C LEU A 341 11.83 -26.07 -17.78
N MET A 342 12.62 -27.07 -18.18
CA MET A 342 13.67 -26.89 -19.20
C MET A 342 13.10 -26.55 -20.59
N LEU A 343 12.01 -27.22 -21.00
CA LEU A 343 11.31 -26.90 -22.26
C LEU A 343 10.74 -25.48 -22.24
N SER A 344 10.13 -25.07 -21.13
CA SER A 344 9.58 -23.72 -20.97
C SER A 344 10.66 -22.65 -21.00
N ILE A 345 11.82 -22.88 -20.37
CA ILE A 345 12.99 -21.98 -20.43
C ILE A 345 13.51 -21.88 -21.87
N ARG A 346 13.71 -23.02 -22.55
CA ARG A 346 14.23 -23.07 -23.93
C ARG A 346 13.31 -22.33 -24.89
N ASP A 347 12.00 -22.55 -24.77
CA ASP A 347 10.99 -22.01 -25.69
C ASP A 347 10.47 -20.62 -25.25
N LYS A 348 11.03 -20.04 -24.18
CA LYS A 348 10.65 -18.76 -23.58
C LYS A 348 9.16 -18.67 -23.21
N ARG A 349 8.55 -19.79 -22.82
CA ARG A 349 7.17 -19.85 -22.32
C ARG A 349 7.11 -19.36 -20.88
N PRO A 350 6.00 -18.72 -20.45
CA PRO A 350 5.82 -18.35 -19.06
C PRO A 350 5.81 -19.61 -18.19
N ILE A 351 6.57 -19.59 -17.10
CA ILE A 351 6.57 -20.66 -16.09
C ILE A 351 5.73 -20.17 -14.91
N PRO A 352 4.68 -20.91 -14.51
CA PRO A 352 3.88 -20.57 -13.34
C PRO A 352 4.79 -20.50 -12.10
N GLN A 353 4.47 -19.61 -11.16
CA GLN A 353 5.12 -19.67 -9.85
C GLN A 353 4.49 -20.81 -9.04
N PRO A 354 5.21 -21.42 -8.10
CA PRO A 354 4.61 -22.37 -7.16
C PRO A 354 3.36 -21.78 -6.48
N ASP A 355 2.32 -22.60 -6.28
CA ASP A 355 1.05 -22.28 -5.62
C ASP A 355 0.12 -21.31 -6.41
N GLN A 356 0.13 -21.42 -7.74
CA GLN A 356 -0.75 -20.70 -8.66
C GLN A 356 -1.96 -21.49 -9.17
N TYR A 357 -2.10 -22.77 -8.82
CA TYR A 357 -3.23 -23.62 -9.17
C TYR A 357 -4.60 -23.04 -8.76
N LEU A 358 -5.60 -23.33 -9.59
CA LEU A 358 -6.98 -22.81 -9.47
C LEU A 358 -7.94 -23.78 -8.77
N ASP A 359 -7.55 -25.03 -8.64
CA ASP A 359 -8.38 -26.10 -8.09
C ASP A 359 -8.53 -25.98 -6.57
N GLU A 360 -9.72 -26.31 -6.05
CA GLU A 360 -9.94 -26.48 -4.61
C GLU A 360 -9.36 -27.85 -4.20
N VAL A 361 -8.27 -27.83 -3.45
CA VAL A 361 -7.56 -29.03 -2.96
C VAL A 361 -7.42 -28.94 -1.44
N ASP A 362 -7.59 -30.07 -0.74
CA ASP A 362 -7.32 -30.16 0.70
C ASP A 362 -5.81 -30.00 0.95
N GLU A 363 -5.41 -29.06 1.82
CA GLU A 363 -4.00 -28.75 2.09
C GLU A 363 -3.23 -29.93 2.69
N LEU A 364 -3.93 -30.90 3.30
CA LEU A 364 -3.31 -32.11 3.87
C LEU A 364 -2.83 -33.11 2.80
N ASP A 365 -3.33 -33.01 1.58
CA ASP A 365 -3.04 -33.95 0.48
C ASP A 365 -2.00 -33.42 -0.51
N VAL A 366 -1.43 -32.23 -0.24
CA VAL A 366 -0.45 -31.56 -1.11
C VAL A 366 0.98 -31.85 -0.64
N ILE A 367 1.80 -32.38 -1.54
CA ILE A 367 3.24 -32.56 -1.35
C ILE A 367 4.03 -31.52 -2.15
N MET A 368 5.21 -31.14 -1.68
CA MET A 368 6.13 -30.27 -2.42
C MET A 368 7.14 -31.12 -3.20
N LEU A 369 7.01 -31.12 -4.52
CA LEU A 369 7.87 -31.88 -5.42
C LEU A 369 9.08 -31.02 -5.84
N ASP A 370 10.25 -31.35 -5.32
CA ASP A 370 11.51 -30.73 -5.74
C ASP A 370 12.05 -31.40 -7.03
N PRO A 371 12.28 -30.65 -8.13
CA PRO A 371 12.79 -31.19 -9.38
C PRO A 371 14.26 -31.64 -9.35
N LEU A 372 15.01 -31.36 -8.27
CA LEU A 372 16.44 -31.65 -8.16
C LEU A 372 16.82 -32.60 -7.01
N VAL A 373 15.86 -33.07 -6.22
CA VAL A 373 16.15 -34.00 -5.11
C VAL A 373 16.59 -35.36 -5.65
N THR A 374 17.77 -35.82 -5.24
CA THR A 374 18.28 -37.18 -5.47
C THR A 374 17.95 -38.07 -4.27
N ASN A 375 17.55 -39.33 -4.52
CA ASN A 375 17.07 -40.30 -3.52
C ASN A 375 17.98 -40.54 -2.30
N ASP A 376 19.24 -40.10 -2.30
CA ASP A 376 20.14 -40.15 -1.14
C ASP A 376 19.77 -39.20 0.02
N SER A 377 18.79 -38.30 -0.17
CA SER A 377 18.42 -37.27 0.81
C SER A 377 17.14 -37.58 1.62
N MET A 378 16.51 -38.75 1.43
CA MET A 378 15.29 -39.15 2.16
C MET A 378 15.50 -39.58 3.64
N LEU A 379 16.65 -39.29 4.26
CA LEU A 379 16.91 -39.70 5.65
C LEU A 379 16.65 -38.63 6.73
N TRP A 380 16.29 -37.38 6.39
CA TRP A 380 16.04 -36.38 7.44
C TRP A 380 14.95 -35.37 7.06
N SER A 381 13.71 -35.61 7.50
CA SER A 381 12.99 -34.72 8.43
C SER A 381 11.50 -35.11 8.51
N VAL A 382 11.17 -36.01 9.43
CA VAL A 382 9.92 -35.95 10.18
C VAL A 382 10.16 -34.95 11.31
N VAL A 383 9.52 -33.77 11.24
CA VAL A 383 8.83 -33.06 12.34
C VAL A 383 7.89 -32.04 11.69
#